data_AF-A0A2W5RCM2-F1
#
_entry.id   AF-A0A2W5RCM2-F1
#
_cell.length_a   1.000
_cell.length_b   1.000
_cell.length_c   1.000
_cell.angle_alpha   90.00
_cell.angle_beta   90.00
_cell.angle_gamma   90.00
#
_symmetry.space_group_name_H-M   'P 1'
#
loop_
_entity.id
_entity.type
_entity.pdbx_description
1 polymer ?
#
loop_
_entity_poly.entity_id
_entity_poly.type
_entity_poly.pdbx_seq_one_letter_code
_entity_poly.pdbx_strand_id
1 'polypeptide(L)'
;MSDFVSNFWSHYVAAASILSIVGCLLLLWLTARKRVAADGDNTTGHVWDEDLREANNPLPLWWVGLFVITIVFAFAYLAFYPGLGRMAGQLGWSSAGEYADEVKKAEADLAPVYGRFASMTTEKMAADPAAHAIGERLFMNNCAQCHGSDARGSKGFPNLTDDDWLYGGTPEKIVETI
;
A
#
# COMPACT_ATOMS: atom_id res chain seq x y z
N MET A 1 11.00 16.80 0.47
CA MET A 1 11.19 17.09 -0.95
C MET A 1 12.65 16.83 -1.25
N SER A 2 12.96 15.86 -2.13
CA SER A 2 14.33 15.61 -2.54
C SER A 2 14.77 16.77 -3.44
N ASP A 3 15.44 17.75 -2.84
CA ASP A 3 16.03 18.90 -3.52
C ASP A 3 17.23 18.45 -4.35
N PHE A 4 16.94 17.77 -5.46
CA PHE A 4 17.87 17.68 -6.55
C PHE A 4 17.88 19.05 -7.22
N VAL A 5 18.91 19.84 -6.92
CA VAL A 5 19.16 21.18 -7.48
C VAL A 5 19.25 21.18 -9.02
N SER A 6 19.21 20.01 -9.66
CA SER A 6 19.28 19.79 -11.09
C SER A 6 18.18 18.85 -11.57
N ASN A 7 17.56 19.18 -12.72
CA ASN A 7 16.61 18.33 -13.43
C ASN A 7 17.21 17.02 -13.95
N PHE A 8 18.54 16.85 -13.85
CA PHE A 8 19.26 15.68 -14.30
C PHE A 8 18.61 14.37 -13.85
N TRP A 9 18.33 14.21 -12.56
CA TRP A 9 17.78 12.96 -12.03
C TRP A 9 16.37 12.66 -12.55
N SER A 10 15.53 13.69 -12.71
CA SER A 10 14.23 13.52 -13.32
C SER A 10 14.33 13.04 -14.76
N HIS A 11 15.22 13.63 -15.56
CA HIS A 11 15.41 13.24 -16.95
C HIS A 11 16.05 11.86 -17.07
N TYR A 12 17.02 11.54 -16.21
CA TYR A 12 17.66 10.24 -16.14
C TYR A 12 16.64 9.13 -15.84
N VAL A 13 15.82 9.27 -14.80
CA VAL A 13 14.80 8.28 -14.44
C VAL A 13 13.78 8.12 -15.55
N ALA A 14 13.31 9.23 -16.14
CA ALA A 14 12.35 9.18 -17.23
C ALA A 14 12.93 8.47 -18.47
N ALA A 15 14.15 8.84 -18.88
CA ALA A 15 14.82 8.24 -20.03
C ALA A 15 15.12 6.75 -19.80
N ALA A 16 15.69 6.38 -18.65
CA ALA A 16 15.99 5.00 -18.32
C ALA A 16 14.73 4.13 -18.35
N SER A 17 13.63 4.59 -17.73
CA SER A 17 12.37 3.83 -17.69
C SER A 17 11.77 3.64 -19.08
N ILE A 18 11.70 4.70 -19.90
CA ILE A 18 11.16 4.61 -21.26
C ILE A 18 12.04 3.71 -22.14
N LEU A 19 13.36 3.89 -22.09
CA LEU A 19 14.31 3.08 -22.86
C LEU A 19 14.22 1.60 -22.47
N SER A 20 14.03 1.28 -21.19
CA SER A 20 13.82 -0.10 -20.73
C SER A 20 12.52 -0.69 -21.30
N ILE A 21 11.40 0.03 -21.24
CA ILE A 21 10.11 -0.46 -21.75
C ILE A 21 10.17 -0.65 -23.27
N VAL A 22 10.73 0.32 -24.00
CA VAL A 22 10.96 0.20 -25.45
C VAL A 22 11.93 -0.94 -25.76
N GLY A 23 12.95 -1.12 -24.93
CA GLY A 23 13.91 -2.23 -25.01
C GLY A 23 13.23 -3.59 -24.90
N CYS A 24 12.27 -3.75 -23.98
CA CYS A 24 11.46 -4.97 -23.88
C CYS A 24 10.63 -5.24 -25.14
N LEU A 25 10.01 -4.20 -25.70
CA LEU A 25 9.26 -4.33 -26.96
C LEU A 25 10.17 -4.72 -28.13
N LEU A 26 11.34 -4.09 -28.21
CA LEU A 26 12.34 -4.39 -29.23
C LEU A 26 12.86 -5.82 -29.09
N LEU A 27 13.18 -6.26 -27.87
CA LEU A 27 13.63 -7.62 -27.58
C LEU A 27 12.57 -8.63 -28.02
N LEU A 28 11.31 -8.45 -27.62
CA LEU A 28 10.20 -9.30 -28.02
C LEU A 28 10.07 -9.38 -29.55
N TRP A 29 10.18 -8.24 -30.24
CA TRP A 29 10.09 -8.19 -31.69
C TRP A 29 11.27 -8.90 -32.37
N LEU A 30 12.50 -8.72 -31.86
CA LEU A 30 13.70 -9.38 -32.37
C LEU A 30 13.63 -10.90 -32.17
N THR A 31 13.24 -11.35 -30.97
CA THR A 31 13.16 -12.79 -30.65
C THR A 31 12.01 -13.46 -31.40
N ALA A 32 10.87 -12.79 -31.57
CA ALA A 32 9.74 -13.31 -32.34
C ALA A 32 10.04 -13.46 -33.84
N ARG A 33 11.00 -12.69 -34.39
CA ARG A 33 11.40 -12.76 -35.80
C ARG A 33 12.56 -13.71 -36.07
N LYS A 34 13.39 -13.98 -35.07
CA LYS A 34 14.56 -14.85 -35.22
C LYS A 34 14.10 -16.30 -35.36
N ARG A 35 14.44 -16.92 -36.49
CA ARG A 35 14.24 -18.35 -36.72
C ARG A 35 15.57 -19.06 -36.51
N VAL A 36 15.60 -20.02 -35.59
CA VAL A 36 16.74 -20.93 -35.39
C VAL A 36 16.47 -22.17 -36.23
N ALA A 37 17.50 -22.71 -36.89
CA ALA A 37 17.37 -23.99 -37.58
C ALA A 37 17.13 -25.08 -36.54
N ALA A 38 16.03 -25.82 -36.66
CA ALA A 38 15.77 -26.99 -35.82
C ALA A 38 16.43 -28.22 -36.44
N ASP A 39 16.88 -29.15 -35.60
CA ASP A 39 17.27 -30.48 -36.04
C ASP A 39 16.02 -31.28 -36.44
N GLY A 40 16.21 -32.48 -37.01
CA GLY A 40 15.11 -33.32 -37.54
C GLY A 40 14.01 -33.67 -36.53
N ASP A 41 14.26 -33.50 -35.22
CA ASP A 41 13.36 -33.77 -34.10
C ASP A 41 12.75 -32.50 -33.45
N ASN A 42 12.85 -31.33 -34.10
CA ASN A 42 12.37 -30.03 -33.59
C ASN A 42 13.12 -29.52 -32.34
N THR A 43 14.34 -30.00 -32.09
CA THR A 43 15.22 -29.50 -31.02
C THR A 43 16.34 -28.60 -31.56
N THR A 44 17.08 -27.96 -30.66
CA THR A 44 18.24 -27.11 -30.99
C THR A 44 19.51 -27.91 -31.32
N GLY A 45 19.48 -29.24 -31.26
CA GLY A 45 20.60 -30.13 -31.61
C GLY A 45 21.68 -30.28 -30.53
N HIS A 46 21.53 -29.63 -29.37
CA HIS A 46 22.40 -29.82 -28.21
C HIS A 46 21.70 -30.63 -27.13
N VAL A 47 22.43 -31.54 -26.50
CA VAL A 47 21.96 -32.38 -25.40
C VAL A 47 22.72 -32.00 -24.14
N TRP A 48 21.98 -31.72 -23.08
CA TRP A 48 22.48 -31.40 -21.76
C TRP A 48 22.12 -32.57 -20.83
N ASP A 49 23.01 -32.93 -19.91
CA ASP A 49 22.74 -33.95 -18.87
C ASP A 49 22.06 -35.22 -19.42
N GLU A 50 22.75 -35.90 -20.34
CA GLU A 50 22.33 -37.15 -21.01
C GLU A 50 21.08 -37.05 -21.91
N ASP A 51 19.97 -36.47 -21.46
CA ASP A 51 18.68 -36.49 -22.17
C ASP A 51 17.95 -35.13 -22.28
N LEU A 52 18.38 -34.08 -21.60
CA LEU A 52 17.72 -32.77 -21.67
C LEU A 52 18.02 -32.06 -22.99
N ARG A 53 16.97 -31.69 -23.72
CA ARG A 53 17.05 -30.97 -24.99
C ARG A 53 16.10 -29.79 -24.99
N GLU A 54 16.46 -28.74 -25.73
CA GLU A 54 15.63 -27.55 -25.87
C GLU A 54 14.78 -27.64 -27.14
N ALA A 55 13.46 -27.55 -26.99
CA ALA A 55 12.52 -27.53 -28.11
C ALA A 55 12.49 -26.15 -28.78
N ASN A 56 12.53 -26.12 -30.11
CA ASN A 56 12.52 -24.88 -30.89
C ASN A 56 11.08 -24.45 -31.26
N ASN A 57 10.25 -24.25 -30.23
CA ASN A 57 8.85 -23.84 -30.41
C ASN A 57 8.70 -22.32 -30.48
N PRO A 58 7.75 -21.79 -31.28
CA PRO A 58 7.42 -20.38 -31.23
C PRO A 58 6.78 -20.02 -29.89
N LEU A 59 6.93 -18.75 -29.49
CA LEU A 59 6.24 -18.22 -28.32
C LEU A 59 4.71 -18.35 -28.49
N PRO A 60 3.98 -18.81 -27.47
CA PRO A 60 2.52 -18.87 -27.54
C PRO A 60 1.91 -17.50 -27.81
N LEU A 61 1.00 -17.40 -28.78
CA LEU A 61 0.42 -16.11 -29.19
C LEU A 61 -0.30 -15.38 -28.05
N TRP A 62 -0.98 -16.11 -27.16
CA TRP A 62 -1.63 -15.52 -26.00
C TRP A 62 -0.62 -14.90 -25.01
N TRP A 63 0.56 -15.52 -24.87
CA TRP A 63 1.63 -15.02 -24.01
C TRP A 63 2.24 -13.74 -24.58
N VAL A 64 2.49 -13.72 -25.91
CA VAL A 64 2.95 -12.52 -26.62
C VAL A 64 1.92 -11.39 -26.49
N GLY A 65 0.64 -11.71 -26.68
CA GLY A 65 -0.46 -10.76 -26.51
C GLY A 65 -0.50 -10.16 -25.09
N LEU A 66 -0.39 -11.00 -24.06
CA LEU A 66 -0.34 -10.57 -22.66
C LEU A 66 0.86 -9.65 -22.41
N PHE A 67 2.05 -10.01 -22.91
CA PHE A 67 3.25 -9.20 -22.76
C PHE A 67 3.13 -7.84 -23.43
N VAL A 68 2.49 -7.76 -24.60
CA VAL A 68 2.21 -6.47 -25.26
C VAL A 68 1.20 -5.64 -24.47
N ILE A 69 0.16 -6.27 -23.91
CA ILE A 69 -0.83 -5.58 -23.06
C ILE A 69 -0.15 -4.95 -21.84
N THR A 70 0.79 -5.62 -21.19
CA THR A 70 1.50 -5.05 -20.03
C THR A 70 2.40 -3.88 -20.41
N ILE A 71 3.01 -3.88 -21.61
CA ILE A 71 3.75 -2.73 -22.14
C ILE A 71 2.81 -1.54 -22.36
N VAL A 72 1.67 -1.77 -23.01
CA VAL A 72 0.66 -0.72 -23.24
C VAL A 72 0.15 -0.17 -21.92
N PHE A 73 -0.15 -1.05 -20.96
CA PHE A 73 -0.56 -0.66 -19.61
C PHE A 73 0.51 0.18 -18.91
N ALA A 74 1.79 -0.18 -19.00
CA ALA A 74 2.88 0.58 -18.40
C ALA A 74 2.97 2.00 -18.96
N PHE A 75 2.89 2.17 -20.28
CA PHE A 75 2.87 3.51 -20.88
C PHE A 75 1.64 4.31 -20.50
N ALA A 76 0.45 3.69 -20.48
CA ALA A 76 -0.77 4.35 -20.04
C ALA A 76 -0.65 4.79 -18.57
N TYR A 77 -0.18 3.90 -17.69
CA TYR A 77 -0.01 4.19 -16.27
C TYR A 77 0.95 5.35 -16.05
N LEU A 78 2.11 5.36 -16.72
CA LEU A 78 3.09 6.45 -16.63
C LEU A 78 2.62 7.77 -17.27
N ALA A 79 1.61 7.74 -18.13
CA ALA A 79 0.96 8.94 -18.65
C ALA A 79 -0.02 9.55 -17.62
N PHE A 80 -0.74 8.72 -16.88
CA PHE A 80 -1.76 9.16 -15.92
C PHE A 80 -1.22 9.46 -14.52
N TYR A 81 -0.24 8.68 -14.06
CA TYR A 81 0.32 8.71 -12.71
C TYR A 81 1.77 9.22 -12.69
N PRO A 82 2.25 9.74 -11.53
CA PRO A 82 3.65 10.07 -11.35
C PRO A 82 4.53 8.80 -11.43
N GLY A 83 5.68 8.93 -12.10
CA GLY A 83 6.63 7.83 -12.28
C GLY A 83 7.80 8.18 -13.19
N LEU A 84 7.61 9.10 -14.13
CA LEU A 84 8.66 9.64 -14.99
C LEU A 84 9.35 10.84 -14.35
N GLY A 85 10.15 10.60 -13.31
CA GLY A 85 10.84 11.65 -12.57
C GLY A 85 9.85 12.62 -11.90
N ARG A 86 9.93 13.92 -12.21
CA ARG A 86 9.06 14.96 -11.65
C ARG A 86 7.70 15.11 -12.35
N MET A 87 7.44 14.32 -13.40
CA MET A 87 6.16 14.39 -14.11
C MET A 87 5.04 13.89 -13.19
N ALA A 88 4.06 14.75 -12.91
CA ALA A 88 2.92 14.41 -12.05
C ALA A 88 1.88 13.48 -12.72
N GLY A 89 2.00 13.26 -14.03
CA GLY A 89 0.98 12.58 -14.82
C GLY A 89 -0.24 13.48 -15.12
N GLN A 90 -1.16 12.98 -15.95
CA GLN A 90 -2.37 13.71 -16.34
C GLN A 90 -3.39 13.85 -15.23
N LEU A 91 -3.42 12.93 -14.26
CA LEU A 91 -4.39 12.96 -13.16
C LEU A 91 -3.96 13.92 -12.03
N GLY A 92 -2.70 14.39 -12.02
CA GLY A 92 -2.17 15.17 -10.90
C GLY A 92 -2.21 14.42 -9.56
N TRP A 93 -2.31 13.09 -9.60
CA TRP A 93 -2.43 12.25 -8.43
C TRP A 93 -1.15 12.24 -7.60
N SER A 94 -1.29 12.20 -6.28
CA SER A 94 -0.21 11.88 -5.35
C SER A 94 -0.77 11.11 -4.17
N SER A 95 0.01 10.18 -3.62
CA SER A 95 -0.39 9.42 -2.43
C SER A 95 -0.67 10.32 -1.21
N ALA A 96 0.10 11.41 -1.06
CA ALA A 96 -0.14 12.39 -0.01
C ALA A 96 -1.45 13.16 -0.20
N GLY A 97 -1.81 13.51 -1.45
CA GLY A 97 -3.08 14.16 -1.77
C GLY A 97 -4.27 13.23 -1.54
N GLU A 98 -4.19 11.99 -2.00
CA GLU A 98 -5.23 10.98 -1.79
C GLU A 98 -5.47 10.72 -0.29
N TYR A 99 -4.39 10.58 0.49
CA TYR A 99 -4.49 10.45 1.94
C TYR A 99 -5.17 11.65 2.59
N ALA A 100 -4.80 12.87 2.19
CA ALA A 100 -5.42 14.09 2.74
C ALA A 100 -6.92 14.16 2.41
N ASP A 101 -7.32 13.78 1.20
CA ASP A 101 -8.72 13.72 0.78
C ASP A 101 -9.50 12.62 1.54
N GLU A 102 -8.88 11.46 1.77
CA GLU A 102 -9.46 10.36 2.54
C GLU A 102 -9.68 10.74 4.00
N VAL A 103 -8.67 11.33 4.66
CA VAL A 103 -8.78 11.82 6.03
C VAL A 103 -9.86 12.88 6.14
N LYS A 104 -9.88 13.87 5.24
CA LYS A 104 -10.90 14.93 5.23
C LYS A 104 -12.31 14.36 5.09
N LYS A 105 -12.49 13.35 4.22
CA LYS A 105 -13.76 12.66 4.06
C LYS A 105 -14.16 11.92 5.33
N ALA A 106 -13.23 11.16 5.92
CA ALA A 106 -13.48 10.42 7.15
C ALA A 106 -13.82 11.35 8.32
N GLU A 107 -13.13 12.49 8.46
CA GLU A 107 -13.43 13.52 9.45
C GLU A 107 -14.85 14.08 9.25
N ALA A 108 -15.25 14.38 8.02
CA ALA A 108 -16.61 14.86 7.73
C ALA A 108 -17.69 13.82 8.06
N ASP A 109 -17.43 12.55 7.72
CA ASP A 109 -18.35 11.43 7.99
C ASP A 109 -18.46 11.14 9.50
N LEU A 110 -17.37 11.30 10.25
CA LEU A 110 -17.29 11.02 11.70
C LEU A 110 -17.65 12.23 12.58
N ALA A 111 -17.58 13.46 12.06
CA ALA A 111 -17.92 14.69 12.78
C ALA A 111 -19.26 14.65 13.52
N PRO A 112 -20.39 14.19 12.94
CA PRO A 112 -21.66 14.12 13.67
C PRO A 112 -21.64 13.08 14.80
N VAL A 113 -20.89 11.98 14.63
CA VAL A 113 -20.75 10.93 15.64
C VAL A 113 -19.96 11.46 16.82
N TYR A 114 -18.76 12.01 16.58
CA TYR A 114 -17.95 12.59 17.65
C TYR A 114 -18.57 13.84 18.25
N GLY A 115 -19.24 14.68 17.46
CA GLY A 115 -19.91 15.89 17.93
C GLY A 115 -21.01 15.60 18.96
N ARG A 116 -21.74 14.50 18.81
CA ARG A 116 -22.70 14.02 19.81
C ARG A 116 -22.01 13.80 21.16
N PHE A 117 -20.90 13.06 21.18
CA PHE A 117 -20.20 12.70 22.41
C PHE A 117 -19.40 13.86 23.00
N ALA A 118 -18.79 14.71 22.17
CA ALA A 118 -18.03 15.87 22.61
C ALA A 118 -18.86 16.89 23.42
N SER A 119 -20.19 16.90 23.23
CA SER A 119 -21.11 17.74 23.98
C SER A 119 -21.59 17.14 25.32
N MET A 120 -21.24 15.88 25.61
CA MET A 120 -21.64 15.17 26.82
C MET A 120 -20.60 15.30 27.93
N THR A 121 -21.04 15.21 29.19
CA THR A 121 -20.10 15.00 30.31
C THR A 121 -19.58 13.56 30.27
N THR A 122 -18.38 13.34 30.82
CA THR A 122 -17.74 12.02 30.81
C THR A 122 -18.61 10.95 31.48
N GLU A 123 -19.35 11.29 32.53
CA GLU A 123 -20.25 10.36 33.22
C GLU A 123 -21.42 9.93 32.33
N LYS A 124 -22.00 10.88 31.59
CA LYS A 124 -23.08 10.59 30.64
C LYS A 124 -22.58 9.77 29.46
N MET A 125 -21.38 10.07 28.98
CA MET A 125 -20.73 9.31 27.92
C MET A 125 -20.43 7.87 28.36
N ALA A 126 -19.90 7.68 29.57
CA ALA A 126 -19.59 6.35 30.11
C ALA A 126 -20.86 5.47 30.27
N ALA A 127 -22.01 6.08 30.50
CA ALA A 127 -23.30 5.39 30.57
C ALA A 127 -23.96 5.11 29.21
N ASP A 128 -23.45 5.67 28.10
CA ASP A 128 -24.00 5.47 26.76
C ASP A 128 -23.42 4.21 26.10
N PRO A 129 -24.24 3.19 25.78
CA PRO A 129 -23.74 1.95 25.19
C PRO A 129 -23.01 2.14 23.85
N ALA A 130 -23.39 3.15 23.06
CA ALA A 130 -22.74 3.44 21.79
C ALA A 130 -21.35 4.06 22.00
N ALA A 131 -21.21 4.93 23.00
CA ALA A 131 -19.92 5.49 23.39
C ALA A 131 -19.00 4.39 23.94
N HIS A 132 -19.54 3.51 24.79
CA HIS A 132 -18.76 2.39 25.36
C HIS A 132 -18.23 1.46 24.27
N ALA A 133 -19.04 1.10 23.28
CA ALA A 133 -18.60 0.27 22.15
C ALA A 133 -17.52 0.96 21.28
N ILE A 134 -17.55 2.28 21.15
CA ILE A 134 -16.48 3.03 20.46
C ILE A 134 -15.22 3.05 21.33
N GLY A 135 -15.37 3.35 22.62
CA GLY A 135 -14.28 3.35 23.61
C GLY A 135 -13.58 2.00 23.71
N GLU A 136 -14.32 0.89 23.70
CA GLU A 136 -13.76 -0.46 23.69
C GLU A 136 -12.85 -0.70 22.47
N ARG A 137 -13.28 -0.29 21.28
CA ARG A 137 -12.45 -0.40 20.06
C ARG A 137 -11.20 0.46 20.16
N LEU A 138 -11.31 1.67 20.69
CA LEU A 138 -10.16 2.56 20.93
C LEU A 138 -9.21 1.94 21.96
N PHE A 139 -9.75 1.37 23.03
CA PHE A 139 -9.00 0.70 24.09
C PHE A 139 -8.21 -0.50 23.54
N MET A 140 -8.85 -1.34 22.73
CA MET A 140 -8.19 -2.50 22.12
C MET A 140 -7.05 -2.12 21.17
N ASN A 141 -7.19 -1.01 20.43
CA ASN A 141 -6.15 -0.55 19.51
C ASN A 141 -4.98 0.15 20.23
N ASN A 142 -5.27 0.93 21.28
CA ASN A 142 -4.30 1.88 21.83
C ASN A 142 -3.83 1.55 23.26
N CYS A 143 -4.62 0.84 24.05
CA CYS A 143 -4.41 0.69 25.50
C CYS A 143 -4.18 -0.77 25.94
N ALA A 144 -4.81 -1.74 25.27
CA ALA A 144 -4.81 -3.14 25.66
C ALA A 144 -3.42 -3.80 25.65
N GLN A 145 -2.47 -3.25 24.89
CA GLN A 145 -1.09 -3.75 24.87
C GLN A 145 -0.40 -3.65 26.24
N CYS A 146 -0.77 -2.66 27.04
CA CYS A 146 -0.24 -2.44 28.38
C CYS A 146 -1.22 -2.88 29.47
N HIS A 147 -2.51 -2.52 29.31
CA HIS A 147 -3.54 -2.77 30.30
C HIS A 147 -4.28 -4.10 30.13
N GLY A 148 -3.85 -4.95 29.20
CA GLY A 148 -4.50 -6.23 28.90
C GLY A 148 -5.78 -6.08 28.08
N SER A 149 -6.19 -7.16 27.40
CA SER A 149 -7.41 -7.15 26.57
C SER A 149 -8.70 -7.06 27.36
N ASP A 150 -8.67 -7.39 28.65
CA ASP A 150 -9.77 -7.28 29.61
C ASP A 150 -9.62 -6.06 30.53
N ALA A 151 -8.67 -5.17 30.24
CA ALA A 151 -8.31 -4.00 31.03
C ALA A 151 -7.82 -4.29 32.46
N ARG A 152 -7.49 -5.56 32.79
CA ARG A 152 -7.05 -5.97 34.14
C ARG A 152 -5.57 -5.77 34.44
N GLY A 153 -4.83 -5.24 33.48
CA GLY A 153 -3.41 -4.94 33.63
C GLY A 153 -2.52 -6.18 33.66
N SER A 154 -1.28 -5.96 34.08
CA SER A 154 -0.28 -7.01 34.29
C SER A 154 0.78 -6.51 35.27
N LYS A 155 1.81 -7.30 35.55
CA LYS A 155 2.88 -6.84 36.45
C LYS A 155 3.53 -5.57 35.89
N GLY A 156 3.37 -4.45 36.59
CA GLY A 156 3.87 -3.14 36.19
C GLY A 156 2.85 -2.24 35.46
N PHE A 157 1.63 -2.74 35.19
CA PHE A 157 0.57 -1.99 34.53
C PHE A 157 -0.74 -2.08 35.34
N PRO A 158 -1.38 -0.96 35.67
CA PRO A 158 -2.60 -0.93 36.49
C PRO A 158 -3.76 -1.74 35.91
N ASN A 159 -4.58 -2.32 36.80
CA ASN A 159 -5.92 -2.79 36.51
C ASN A 159 -6.86 -1.58 36.43
N LEU A 160 -7.54 -1.39 35.31
CA LEU A 160 -8.46 -0.27 35.08
C LEU A 160 -9.93 -0.63 35.36
N THR A 161 -10.19 -1.85 35.85
CA THR A 161 -11.53 -2.39 36.11
C THR A 161 -11.88 -2.50 37.59
N ASP A 162 -10.93 -2.25 38.48
CA ASP A 162 -11.16 -2.24 39.92
C ASP A 162 -11.35 -0.82 40.48
N ASP A 163 -11.52 -0.74 41.79
CA ASP A 163 -11.77 0.51 42.51
C ASP A 163 -10.48 1.17 43.06
N ASP A 164 -9.29 0.68 42.70
CA ASP A 164 -8.01 1.17 43.22
C ASP A 164 -7.27 2.07 42.21
N TRP A 165 -7.37 3.38 42.44
CA TRP A 165 -6.87 4.40 41.51
C TRP A 165 -5.66 5.16 42.08
N LEU A 166 -4.47 4.90 41.55
CA LEU A 166 -3.21 5.54 41.98
C LEU A 166 -3.23 7.07 41.86
N TYR A 167 -3.89 7.61 40.83
CA TYR A 167 -3.95 9.05 40.54
C TYR A 167 -5.34 9.66 40.76
N GLY A 168 -6.28 8.87 41.30
CA GLY A 168 -7.69 9.22 41.50
C GLY A 168 -8.61 8.68 40.41
N GLY A 169 -9.77 8.17 40.81
CA GLY A 169 -10.75 7.52 39.91
C GLY A 169 -11.92 8.41 39.47
N THR A 170 -11.83 9.73 39.67
CA THR A 170 -12.87 10.64 39.16
C THR A 170 -12.71 10.77 37.64
N PRO A 171 -13.79 11.05 36.89
CA PRO A 171 -13.71 11.19 35.43
C PRO A 171 -12.68 12.23 34.97
N GLU A 172 -12.52 13.33 35.70
CA GLU A 172 -11.52 14.36 35.41
C GLU A 172 -10.10 13.83 35.60
N LYS A 173 -9.86 13.04 36.66
CA LYS A 173 -8.55 12.44 36.92
C LYS A 173 -8.21 11.36 35.91
N ILE A 174 -9.18 10.57 35.47
CA ILE A 174 -8.98 9.57 34.42
C ILE A 174 -8.61 10.26 33.10
N VAL A 175 -9.34 11.33 32.71
CA VAL A 175 -9.02 12.11 31.50
C VAL A 175 -7.63 12.76 31.59
N GLU A 176 -7.21 13.23 32.75
CA GLU A 176 -5.85 13.77 32.97
C GLU A 176 -4.75 12.73 32.74
N THR A 177 -5.05 11.44 32.94
CA THR A 177 -4.08 10.33 32.79
C THR A 177 -4.03 9.68 31.40
N ILE A 178 -4.94 10.04 30.48
CA ILE A 178 -5.01 9.54 29.09
C ILE A 178 -4.18 10.44 28.18
#